data_AF-A0A2V5PJX8-F1
#
_entry.id   AF-A0A2V5PJX8-F1
#
_cell.length_a   1.000
_cell.length_b   1.000
_cell.length_c   1.000
_cell.angle_alpha   90.00
_cell.angle_beta   90.00
_cell.angle_gamma   90.00
#
_symmetry.space_group_name_H-M   'P 1'
#
loop_
_entity.id
_entity.type
_entity.pdbx_description
1 polymer ?
#
loop_
_entity_poly.entity_id
_entity_poly.type
_entity_poly.pdbx_seq_one_letter_code
_entity_poly.pdbx_strand_id
1 'polypeptide(L)'
;MKAEGNRLFWSRKTGRFVACVDADGQSHDYGFTFLNNEAIYYDFATPEHARQIMRWLNGDRLVAGDTAQGADIYHWRFGPRATTKRNLDWYFWAWSNPESIPWGGQVQDGGAVLGFSYHDLMARLKTLGPDNAWRRLQEVIRWFDEVQAAGGYRKYYDGKREGTLQGGGTAGGLGLDQEFFESALVPQIMLKGFLGFVPRAD
;
A
#
# COMPACT_ATOMS: atom_id res chain seq x y z
N MET A 1 -20.02 7.34 12.71
CA MET A 1 -18.57 7.18 12.49
C MET A 1 -18.18 7.37 11.02
N LYS A 2 -18.67 6.54 10.07
CA LYS A 2 -18.33 6.65 8.63
C LYS A 2 -18.54 8.05 8.03
N ALA A 3 -19.73 8.64 8.19
CA ALA A 3 -20.05 9.94 7.61
C ALA A 3 -19.10 11.04 8.12
N GLU A 4 -18.86 11.07 9.43
CA GLU A 4 -17.97 12.07 10.04
C GLU A 4 -16.52 11.87 9.64
N GLY A 5 -16.04 10.62 9.59
CA GLY A 5 -14.69 10.32 9.10
C GLY A 5 -14.49 10.72 7.63
N ASN A 6 -15.51 10.54 6.77
CA ASN A 6 -15.47 11.03 5.39
C ASN A 6 -15.54 12.56 5.29
N ARG A 7 -16.12 13.23 6.27
CA ARG A 7 -16.13 14.70 6.33
C ARG A 7 -14.77 15.26 6.75
N LEU A 8 -14.14 14.62 7.74
CA LEU A 8 -12.90 15.10 8.35
C LEU A 8 -11.65 14.72 7.57
N PHE A 9 -11.53 13.45 7.16
CA PHE A 9 -10.27 12.91 6.64
C PHE A 9 -10.19 12.88 5.12
N TRP A 10 -11.28 13.17 4.41
CA TRP A 10 -11.27 13.19 2.95
C TRP A 10 -10.70 14.50 2.41
N SER A 11 -9.58 14.42 1.69
CA SER A 11 -9.02 15.56 0.98
C SER A 11 -9.70 15.70 -0.39
N ARG A 12 -10.52 16.74 -0.55
CA ARG A 12 -11.10 17.10 -1.86
C ARG A 12 -10.03 17.53 -2.88
N LYS A 13 -8.88 18.01 -2.40
CA LYS A 13 -7.76 18.45 -3.25
C LYS A 13 -7.06 17.26 -3.91
N THR A 14 -6.79 16.21 -3.14
CA THR A 14 -6.01 15.05 -3.60
C THR A 14 -6.88 13.84 -3.93
N GLY A 15 -8.17 13.86 -3.59
CA GLY A 15 -9.12 12.79 -3.89
C GLY A 15 -8.78 11.48 -3.18
N ARG A 16 -8.30 11.58 -1.94
CA ARG A 16 -7.90 10.46 -1.08
C ARG A 16 -8.03 10.85 0.39
N PHE A 17 -7.98 9.86 1.28
CA PHE A 17 -7.94 10.08 2.72
C PHE A 17 -6.52 10.46 3.19
N VAL A 18 -6.47 11.42 4.11
CA VAL A 18 -5.27 11.80 4.88
C VAL A 18 -5.11 10.88 6.09
N ALA A 19 -3.90 10.79 6.67
CA ALA A 19 -3.66 9.93 7.84
C ALA A 19 -4.42 10.40 9.08
N CYS A 20 -4.36 11.70 9.36
CA CYS A 20 -5.04 12.33 10.49
C CYS A 20 -5.17 13.82 10.28
N VAL A 21 -5.92 14.44 11.21
CA VAL A 21 -5.88 15.87 11.50
C VAL A 21 -5.26 15.99 12.89
N ASP A 22 -4.16 16.72 13.02
CA ASP A 22 -3.45 16.86 14.30
C ASP A 22 -4.14 17.89 15.23
N ALA A 23 -3.55 18.08 16.42
CA ALA A 23 -4.08 18.98 17.44
C ALA A 23 -4.13 20.46 16.98
N ASP A 24 -3.32 20.84 15.99
CA ASP A 24 -3.30 22.17 15.40
C ASP A 24 -4.26 22.30 14.20
N GLY A 25 -5.01 21.24 13.88
CA GLY A 25 -5.93 21.20 12.77
C GLY A 25 -5.26 20.93 11.41
N GLN A 26 -3.98 20.55 11.39
CA GLN A 26 -3.26 20.27 10.14
C GLN A 26 -3.53 18.84 9.66
N SER A 27 -3.80 18.69 8.36
CA SER A 27 -4.02 17.41 7.72
C SER A 27 -2.71 16.84 7.17
N HIS A 28 -2.38 15.60 7.54
CA HIS A 28 -1.16 14.93 7.10
C HIS A 28 -1.43 13.99 5.91
N ASP A 29 -1.17 14.49 4.70
CA ASP A 29 -1.34 13.76 3.44
C ASP A 29 0.00 13.46 2.76
N TYR A 30 0.47 12.21 2.92
CA TYR A 30 1.63 11.66 2.22
C TYR A 30 1.25 10.59 1.18
N GLY A 31 -0.03 10.50 0.82
CA GLY A 31 -0.50 9.50 -0.13
C GLY A 31 -0.38 8.07 0.39
N PHE A 32 -0.89 7.85 1.61
CA PHE A 32 -0.91 6.54 2.25
C PHE A 32 -1.81 5.55 1.49
N THR A 33 -1.22 4.70 0.66
CA THR A 33 -1.97 3.79 -0.21
C THR A 33 -2.66 2.69 0.59
N PHE A 34 -1.98 2.12 1.60
CA PHE A 34 -2.52 1.09 2.48
C PHE A 34 -3.76 1.58 3.23
N LEU A 35 -3.71 2.78 3.80
CA LEU A 35 -4.84 3.40 4.50
C LEU A 35 -6.05 3.57 3.58
N ASN A 36 -5.82 4.03 2.36
CA ASN A 36 -6.88 4.24 1.38
C ASN A 36 -7.47 2.92 0.86
N ASN A 37 -6.64 1.88 0.69
CA ASN A 37 -7.10 0.54 0.35
C ASN A 37 -7.93 -0.09 1.47
N GLU A 38 -7.49 0.04 2.73
CA GLU A 38 -8.26 -0.41 3.90
C GLU A 38 -9.57 0.35 4.06
N ALA A 39 -9.57 1.66 3.79
CA ALA A 39 -10.78 2.45 3.79
C ALA A 39 -11.82 1.92 2.79
N ILE A 40 -11.40 1.44 1.63
CA ILE A 40 -12.30 0.78 0.66
C ILE A 40 -12.72 -0.59 1.17
N TYR A 41 -11.76 -1.40 1.62
CA TYR A 41 -11.99 -2.77 2.06
C TYR A 41 -13.06 -2.85 3.16
N TYR A 42 -12.91 -2.04 4.21
CA TYR A 42 -13.81 -2.00 5.37
C TYR A 42 -15.08 -1.16 5.17
N ASP A 43 -15.43 -0.80 3.93
CA ASP A 43 -16.58 0.06 3.65
C ASP A 43 -16.54 1.41 4.38
N PHE A 44 -15.35 1.94 4.70
CA PHE A 44 -15.24 3.29 5.23
C PHE A 44 -15.38 4.34 4.13
N ALA A 45 -14.81 4.10 2.94
CA ALA A 45 -14.99 4.96 1.79
C ALA A 45 -16.44 4.93 1.29
N THR A 46 -16.93 6.07 0.77
CA THR A 46 -18.13 6.05 -0.08
C THR A 46 -17.80 5.41 -1.42
N PRO A 47 -18.78 4.90 -2.19
CA PRO A 47 -18.52 4.37 -3.54
C PRO A 47 -17.84 5.38 -4.46
N GLU A 48 -18.14 6.68 -4.29
CA GLU A 48 -17.50 7.75 -5.04
C GLU A 48 -16.03 7.95 -4.64
N HIS A 49 -15.74 7.99 -3.34
CA HIS A 49 -14.36 8.07 -2.84
C HIS A 49 -13.53 6.85 -3.26
N ALA A 50 -14.12 5.65 -3.22
CA ALA A 50 -13.47 4.42 -3.66
C ALA A 50 -13.04 4.49 -5.14
N ARG A 51 -13.92 4.99 -6.03
CA ARG A 51 -13.58 5.20 -7.44
C ARG A 51 -12.44 6.21 -7.63
N GLN A 52 -12.43 7.30 -6.87
CA GLN A 52 -11.38 8.32 -6.96
C GLN A 52 -10.02 7.83 -6.46
N ILE A 53 -10.01 7.03 -5.39
CA ILE A 53 -8.81 6.35 -4.90
C ILE A 53 -8.29 5.38 -5.96
N MET A 54 -9.16 4.53 -6.51
CA MET A 54 -8.75 3.54 -7.52
C MET A 54 -8.22 4.16 -8.80
N ARG A 55 -8.80 5.27 -9.27
CA ARG A 55 -8.26 6.03 -10.41
C ARG A 55 -6.87 6.61 -10.11
N TRP A 56 -6.60 7.01 -8.88
CA TRP A 56 -5.27 7.47 -8.47
C TRP A 56 -4.27 6.31 -8.44
N LEU A 57 -4.62 5.20 -7.77
CA LEU A 57 -3.74 4.03 -7.70
C LEU A 57 -3.46 3.44 -9.09
N ASN A 58 -4.46 3.34 -9.96
CA ASN A 58 -4.27 2.87 -11.34
C ASN A 58 -3.40 3.80 -12.21
N GLY A 59 -3.15 5.03 -11.76
CA GLY A 59 -2.47 6.04 -12.56
C GLY A 59 -3.36 6.76 -13.58
N ASP A 60 -4.66 6.46 -13.63
CA ASP A 60 -5.65 7.18 -14.45
C ASP A 60 -5.78 8.66 -14.04
N ARG A 61 -5.35 8.97 -12.80
CA ARG A 61 -5.35 10.30 -12.22
C ARG A 61 -4.03 10.54 -11.50
N LEU A 62 -3.38 11.65 -11.82
CA LEU A 62 -2.16 12.10 -11.15
C LEU A 62 -2.51 13.05 -10.00
N VAL A 63 -1.68 13.05 -8.95
CA VAL A 63 -1.79 13.96 -7.81
C VAL A 63 -0.57 14.87 -7.80
N ALA A 64 -0.79 16.16 -8.07
CA ALA A 64 0.30 17.13 -8.12
C ALA A 64 1.02 17.23 -6.77
N GLY A 65 2.35 17.16 -6.80
CA GLY A 65 3.21 17.20 -5.61
C GLY A 65 3.51 15.84 -4.99
N ASP A 66 2.91 14.76 -5.48
CA ASP A 66 3.37 13.40 -5.14
C ASP A 66 4.71 13.11 -5.83
N THR A 67 5.56 12.37 -5.11
CA THR A 67 6.84 11.84 -5.58
C THR A 67 6.60 10.68 -6.57
N ALA A 68 5.71 9.74 -6.22
CA ALA A 68 5.25 8.64 -7.05
C ALA A 68 3.98 9.05 -7.80
N GLN A 69 3.97 8.86 -9.12
CA GLN A 69 2.78 9.09 -9.93
C GLN A 69 2.64 8.02 -11.00
N GLY A 70 1.39 7.75 -11.40
CA GLY A 70 1.11 6.78 -12.45
C GLY A 70 1.64 5.38 -12.09
N ALA A 71 2.35 4.77 -13.05
CA ALA A 71 2.92 3.43 -12.88
C ALA A 71 3.94 3.32 -11.73
N ASP A 72 4.61 4.42 -11.34
CA ASP A 72 5.59 4.40 -10.25
C ASP A 72 4.97 4.09 -8.88
N ILE A 73 3.66 4.25 -8.72
CA ILE A 73 2.93 3.81 -7.52
C ILE A 73 3.14 2.31 -7.28
N TYR A 74 3.30 1.50 -8.34
CA TYR A 74 3.55 0.05 -8.25
C TYR A 74 4.99 -0.34 -8.63
N HIS A 75 5.96 0.55 -8.41
CA HIS A 75 7.39 0.31 -8.68
C HIS A 75 7.90 -1.04 -8.16
N TRP A 76 7.50 -1.42 -6.94
CA TRP A 76 7.94 -2.65 -6.30
C TRP A 76 7.28 -3.92 -6.84
N ARG A 77 6.31 -3.79 -7.76
CA ARG A 77 5.54 -4.84 -8.45
C ARG A 77 4.62 -5.69 -7.57
N PHE A 78 5.07 -6.07 -6.38
CA PHE A 78 4.29 -6.90 -5.46
C PHE A 78 3.13 -6.16 -4.80
N GLY A 79 3.23 -4.84 -4.70
CA GLY A 79 2.24 -3.97 -4.08
C GLY A 79 2.54 -2.50 -4.36
N PRO A 80 1.60 -1.61 -4.00
CA PRO A 80 1.83 -0.18 -4.14
C PRO A 80 2.86 0.31 -3.11
N ARG A 81 3.53 1.42 -3.41
CA ARG A 81 4.32 2.16 -2.42
C ARG A 81 3.42 2.57 -1.26
N ALA A 82 3.90 2.44 -0.02
CA ALA A 82 3.14 2.75 1.18
C ALA A 82 2.75 4.24 1.23
N THR A 83 3.63 5.12 0.78
CA THR A 83 3.37 6.55 0.53
C THR A 83 3.74 6.91 -0.91
N THR A 84 2.92 7.74 -1.55
CA THR A 84 3.26 8.30 -2.88
C THR A 84 3.93 9.67 -2.79
N LYS A 85 3.94 10.31 -1.62
CA LYS A 85 4.66 11.55 -1.39
C LYS A 85 5.74 11.33 -0.34
N ARG A 86 6.93 11.88 -0.60
CA ARG A 86 8.06 11.91 0.32
C ARG A 86 7.63 12.49 1.67
N ASN A 87 7.89 11.74 2.75
CA ASN A 87 7.57 12.11 4.13
C ASN A 87 8.86 12.36 4.93
N LEU A 88 9.24 13.63 5.05
CA LEU A 88 10.36 14.06 5.88
C LEU A 88 9.91 14.61 7.24
N ASP A 89 8.68 15.11 7.32
CA ASP A 89 8.25 15.94 8.44
C ASP A 89 7.44 15.16 9.48
N TRP A 90 6.59 14.22 9.03
CA TRP A 90 5.66 13.49 9.90
C TRP A 90 6.06 12.03 10.03
N TYR A 91 7.22 11.83 10.66
CA TYR A 91 7.88 10.53 10.80
C TYR A 91 7.73 9.94 12.21
N PHE A 92 7.91 8.63 12.34
CA PHE A 92 7.96 8.00 13.67
C PHE A 92 9.16 8.52 14.46
N TRP A 93 8.91 8.98 15.69
CA TRP A 93 9.87 9.71 16.53
C TRP A 93 11.20 8.98 16.79
N ALA A 94 11.26 7.66 16.64
CA ALA A 94 12.49 6.89 16.82
C ALA A 94 13.47 7.00 15.65
N TRP A 95 13.06 7.61 14.52
CA TRP A 95 13.96 7.91 13.41
C TRP A 95 14.40 9.36 13.48
N SER A 96 15.70 9.58 13.42
CA SER A 96 16.32 10.88 13.24
C SER A 96 16.86 11.01 11.81
N ASN A 97 16.92 12.24 11.31
CA ASN A 97 17.45 12.62 9.99
C ASN A 97 16.86 11.83 8.80
N PRO A 98 15.52 11.79 8.64
CA PRO A 98 14.86 11.07 7.54
C PRO A 98 15.34 11.50 6.15
N GLU A 99 15.82 12.74 6.00
CA GLU A 99 16.44 13.27 4.78
C GLU A 99 17.69 12.50 4.31
N SER A 100 18.39 11.81 5.22
CA SER A 100 19.55 10.99 4.89
C SER A 100 19.20 9.65 4.26
N ILE A 101 17.95 9.22 4.37
CA ILE A 101 17.48 7.92 3.87
C ILE A 101 16.79 8.13 2.51
N PRO A 102 17.24 7.47 1.42
CA PRO A 102 16.58 7.61 0.12
C PRO A 102 15.10 7.27 0.17
N TRP A 103 14.31 7.88 -0.70
CA TRP A 103 12.89 7.54 -0.83
C TRP A 103 12.72 6.12 -1.34
N GLY A 104 11.87 5.33 -0.69
CA GLY A 104 11.85 3.88 -0.87
C GLY A 104 12.80 3.11 0.03
N GLY A 105 13.68 3.78 0.78
CA GLY A 105 14.61 3.16 1.73
C GLY A 105 13.98 2.75 3.06
N GLN A 106 12.74 3.17 3.31
CA GLN A 106 11.94 2.83 4.49
C GLN A 106 10.51 2.52 4.10
N VAL A 107 9.89 1.55 4.78
CA VAL A 107 8.48 1.21 4.58
C VAL A 107 7.58 2.43 4.73
N GLN A 108 7.86 3.31 5.69
CA GLN A 108 7.04 4.48 6.00
C GLN A 108 7.14 5.59 4.95
N ASP A 109 8.08 5.49 4.01
CA ASP A 109 8.37 6.55 3.06
C ASP A 109 8.85 6.04 1.69
N GLY A 110 7.89 5.76 0.82
CA GLY A 110 8.09 5.26 -0.54
C GLY A 110 8.37 3.76 -0.66
N GLY A 111 8.59 3.08 0.46
CA GLY A 111 8.75 1.62 0.55
C GLY A 111 7.43 0.88 0.31
N ALA A 112 7.37 -0.42 0.60
CA ALA A 112 6.16 -1.22 0.44
C ALA A 112 6.15 -2.46 1.34
N VAL A 113 4.96 -2.98 1.64
CA VAL A 113 4.76 -4.18 2.44
C VAL A 113 3.88 -5.16 1.67
N LEU A 114 4.31 -6.41 1.53
CA LEU A 114 3.58 -7.40 0.75
C LEU A 114 2.18 -7.66 1.31
N GLY A 115 2.04 -7.75 2.63
CA GLY A 115 0.74 -7.89 3.30
C GLY A 115 -0.29 -6.83 2.92
N PHE A 116 0.13 -5.57 2.70
CA PHE A 116 -0.80 -4.49 2.29
C PHE A 116 -1.41 -4.71 0.89
N SER A 117 -0.75 -5.52 0.06
CA SER A 117 -1.24 -5.89 -1.27
C SER A 117 -2.52 -6.71 -1.20
N TYR A 118 -2.80 -7.39 -0.08
CA TYR A 118 -4.10 -8.03 0.14
C TYR A 118 -5.24 -7.01 0.10
N HIS A 119 -5.11 -5.90 0.83
CA HIS A 119 -6.13 -4.85 0.84
C HIS A 119 -6.21 -4.14 -0.51
N ASP A 120 -5.10 -3.98 -1.23
CA ASP A 120 -5.11 -3.49 -2.62
C ASP A 120 -5.97 -4.39 -3.54
N LEU A 121 -5.72 -5.70 -3.51
CA LEU A 121 -6.45 -6.67 -4.32
C LEU A 121 -7.94 -6.72 -3.96
N MET A 122 -8.28 -6.72 -2.67
CA MET A 122 -9.67 -6.70 -2.23
C MET A 122 -10.38 -5.38 -2.59
N ALA A 123 -9.70 -4.25 -2.45
CA ALA A 123 -10.25 -2.94 -2.80
C ALA A 123 -10.49 -2.81 -4.32
N ARG A 124 -9.57 -3.34 -5.14
CA ARG A 124 -9.74 -3.48 -6.60
C ARG A 124 -10.91 -4.38 -6.94
N LEU A 125 -10.99 -5.57 -6.33
CA LEU A 125 -12.08 -6.52 -6.56
C LEU A 125 -13.45 -5.88 -6.29
N LYS A 126 -13.56 -5.16 -5.16
CA LYS A 126 -14.78 -4.48 -4.73
C LYS A 126 -15.19 -3.32 -5.62
N THR A 127 -14.22 -2.56 -6.14
CA THR A 127 -14.49 -1.28 -6.83
C THR A 127 -14.43 -1.39 -8.35
N LEU A 128 -13.52 -2.19 -8.87
CA LEU A 128 -13.19 -2.31 -10.30
C LEU A 128 -13.56 -3.69 -10.88
N GLY A 129 -13.90 -4.65 -10.03
CA GLY A 129 -14.32 -5.99 -10.43
C GLY A 129 -13.18 -7.01 -10.58
N PRO A 130 -13.54 -8.28 -10.83
CA PRO A 130 -12.65 -9.42 -10.75
C PRO A 130 -11.52 -9.38 -11.79
N ASP A 131 -11.79 -8.95 -13.02
CA ASP A 131 -10.76 -8.91 -14.07
C ASP A 131 -9.61 -7.95 -13.72
N ASN A 132 -9.94 -6.81 -13.10
CA ASN A 132 -8.92 -5.86 -12.66
C ASN A 132 -8.06 -6.45 -11.54
N ALA A 133 -8.71 -7.00 -10.50
CA ALA A 133 -8.02 -7.63 -9.38
C ALA A 133 -7.16 -8.82 -9.84
N TRP A 134 -7.66 -9.62 -10.78
CA TRP A 134 -6.95 -10.76 -11.33
C TRP A 134 -5.67 -10.34 -12.05
N ARG A 135 -5.73 -9.32 -12.93
CA ARG A 135 -4.53 -8.79 -13.59
C ARG A 135 -3.47 -8.31 -12.59
N ARG A 136 -3.89 -7.60 -11.54
CA ARG A 136 -2.99 -7.17 -10.45
C ARG A 136 -2.36 -8.37 -9.73
N LEU A 137 -3.15 -9.39 -9.37
CA LEU A 137 -2.63 -10.61 -8.75
C LEU A 137 -1.62 -11.33 -9.66
N GLN A 138 -1.88 -11.42 -10.96
CA GLN A 138 -0.95 -12.04 -11.91
C GLN A 138 0.41 -11.32 -11.96
N GLU A 139 0.45 -10.00 -11.80
CA GLU A 139 1.71 -9.26 -11.70
C GLU A 139 2.48 -9.59 -10.41
N VAL A 140 1.77 -9.75 -9.28
CA VAL A 140 2.36 -10.19 -8.00
C VAL A 140 2.91 -11.61 -8.14
N ILE A 141 2.17 -12.52 -8.79
CA ILE A 141 2.61 -13.90 -9.04
C ILE A 141 3.90 -13.91 -9.87
N ARG A 142 3.96 -13.14 -10.97
CA ARG A 142 5.18 -13.06 -11.79
C ARG A 142 6.40 -12.58 -11.02
N TRP A 143 6.22 -11.56 -10.16
CA TRP A 143 7.30 -11.13 -9.27
C TRP A 143 7.69 -12.23 -8.28
N PHE A 144 6.72 -12.93 -7.71
CA PHE A 144 6.96 -13.99 -6.75
C PHE A 144 7.69 -15.19 -7.37
N ASP A 145 7.38 -15.55 -8.62
CA ASP A 145 8.10 -16.60 -9.36
C ASP A 145 9.60 -16.26 -9.50
N GLU A 146 9.93 -15.00 -9.81
CA GLU A 146 11.32 -14.53 -9.87
C GLU A 146 12.01 -14.59 -8.50
N VAL A 147 11.29 -14.23 -7.43
CA VAL A 147 11.78 -14.35 -6.05
C VAL A 147 12.08 -15.80 -5.69
N GLN A 148 11.17 -16.72 -6.02
CA GLN A 148 11.35 -18.15 -5.74
C GLN A 148 12.54 -18.70 -6.53
N ALA A 149 12.68 -18.33 -7.81
CA ALA A 149 13.82 -18.72 -8.64
C ALA A 149 15.16 -18.22 -8.09
N ALA A 150 15.18 -17.04 -7.45
CA ALA A 150 16.37 -16.52 -6.75
C ALA A 150 16.65 -17.23 -5.41
N GLY A 151 15.72 -18.06 -4.91
CA GLY A 151 15.84 -18.78 -3.65
C GLY A 151 15.31 -17.99 -2.44
N GLY A 152 14.30 -17.16 -2.63
CA GLY A 152 13.57 -16.42 -1.58
C GLY A 152 13.92 -14.93 -1.52
N TYR A 153 13.13 -14.18 -0.73
CA TYR A 153 13.19 -12.70 -0.69
C TYR A 153 14.59 -12.14 -0.44
N ARG A 154 15.30 -12.66 0.57
CA ARG A 154 16.63 -12.16 0.96
C ARG A 154 17.71 -12.41 -0.10
N LYS A 155 17.59 -13.50 -0.88
CA LYS A 155 18.49 -13.74 -2.03
C LYS A 155 18.09 -12.93 -3.26
N TYR A 156 16.80 -12.66 -3.43
CA TYR A 156 16.32 -11.79 -4.51
C TYR A 156 16.79 -10.34 -4.31
N TYR A 157 16.78 -9.82 -3.07
CA TYR A 157 17.29 -8.51 -2.69
C TYR A 157 18.67 -8.58 -2.00
N ASP A 158 19.67 -9.15 -2.68
CA ASP A 158 21.03 -9.37 -2.16
C ASP A 158 21.96 -8.13 -2.24
N GLY A 159 21.42 -6.95 -2.50
CA GLY A 159 22.17 -5.72 -2.74
C GLY A 159 22.56 -5.46 -4.19
N LYS A 160 22.34 -6.42 -5.12
CA LYS A 160 22.49 -6.18 -6.57
C LYS A 160 21.23 -5.65 -7.21
N ARG A 161 20.09 -5.77 -6.52
CA ARG A 161 18.81 -5.19 -6.90
C ARG A 161 18.49 -4.02 -5.99
N GLU A 162 17.77 -3.05 -6.54
CA GLU A 162 17.17 -1.98 -5.75
C GLU A 162 16.21 -2.56 -4.71
N GLY A 163 16.24 -1.97 -3.51
CA GLY A 163 15.37 -2.33 -2.38
C GLY A 163 16.14 -3.01 -1.26
N THR A 164 15.84 -2.58 -0.04
CA THR A 164 16.38 -3.17 1.19
C THR A 164 15.24 -3.77 2.00
N LEU A 165 15.46 -4.97 2.52
CA LEU A 165 14.46 -5.66 3.32
C LEU A 165 14.49 -5.16 4.77
N GLN A 166 13.33 -4.71 5.26
CA GLN A 166 13.12 -4.51 6.67
C GLN A 166 12.87 -5.87 7.34
N GLY A 167 13.44 -6.06 8.53
CA GLY A 167 13.19 -7.22 9.38
C GLY A 167 14.45 -7.94 9.86
N GLY A 168 14.29 -8.79 10.87
CA GLY A 168 15.41 -9.39 11.61
C GLY A 168 16.25 -8.34 12.34
N GLY A 169 15.62 -7.28 12.84
CA GLY A 169 16.31 -6.13 13.46
C GLY A 169 16.95 -5.15 12.47
N THR A 170 16.74 -5.31 11.16
CA THR A 170 17.28 -4.43 10.13
C THR A 170 16.22 -3.47 9.58
N ALA A 171 16.60 -2.22 9.36
CA ALA A 171 15.79 -1.21 8.70
C ALA A 171 15.71 -1.42 7.19
N GLY A 172 14.60 -1.07 6.54
CA GLY A 172 14.54 -1.15 5.09
C GLY A 172 13.23 -0.69 4.47
N GLY A 173 13.24 -0.63 3.14
CA GLY A 173 12.10 -0.21 2.32
C GLY A 173 11.01 -1.26 2.17
N LEU A 174 11.36 -2.54 2.31
CA LEU A 174 10.52 -3.65 1.88
C LEU A 174 10.18 -4.57 3.05
N GLY A 175 8.90 -4.61 3.42
CA GLY A 175 8.37 -5.53 4.43
C GLY A 175 7.84 -6.81 3.79
N LEU A 176 8.64 -7.88 3.79
CA LEU A 176 8.36 -9.11 3.05
C LEU A 176 8.49 -10.41 3.88
N ASP A 177 9.34 -10.43 4.90
CA ASP A 177 9.66 -11.62 5.70
C ASP A 177 9.79 -11.28 7.19
N GLN A 178 10.22 -12.26 8.00
CA GLN A 178 10.42 -12.11 9.46
C GLN A 178 9.16 -11.61 10.18
N GLU A 179 9.13 -10.35 10.61
CA GLU A 179 8.04 -9.75 11.38
C GLU A 179 6.80 -9.46 10.52
N PHE A 180 6.92 -9.47 9.19
CA PHE A 180 5.86 -9.16 8.23
C PHE A 180 4.97 -10.38 7.90
N PHE A 181 4.42 -11.01 8.94
CA PHE A 181 3.55 -12.19 8.82
C PHE A 181 2.27 -11.94 8.03
N GLU A 182 1.82 -10.68 7.95
CA GLU A 182 0.65 -10.24 7.18
C GLU A 182 0.78 -10.56 5.69
N SER A 183 1.99 -10.84 5.20
CA SER A 183 2.21 -11.36 3.84
C SER A 183 1.43 -12.64 3.55
N ALA A 184 1.10 -13.43 4.59
CA ALA A 184 0.24 -14.61 4.47
C ALA A 184 -1.21 -14.28 4.06
N LEU A 185 -1.64 -13.01 4.17
CA LEU A 185 -2.96 -12.57 3.72
C LEU A 185 -3.09 -12.55 2.20
N VAL A 186 -2.02 -12.26 1.46
CA VAL A 186 -2.07 -12.13 -0.01
C VAL A 186 -2.71 -13.36 -0.68
N PRO A 187 -2.27 -14.61 -0.43
CA PRO A 187 -2.90 -15.78 -1.03
C PRO A 187 -4.36 -15.99 -0.58
N GLN A 188 -4.79 -15.40 0.54
CA GLN A 188 -6.18 -15.49 1.00
C GLN A 188 -7.17 -14.78 0.06
N ILE A 189 -6.70 -13.93 -0.86
CA ILE A 189 -7.53 -13.33 -1.92
C ILE A 189 -8.29 -14.38 -2.74
N MET A 190 -7.71 -15.57 -2.91
CA MET A 190 -8.36 -16.67 -3.64
C MET A 190 -9.60 -17.15 -2.90
N LEU A 191 -9.48 -17.38 -1.58
CA LEU A 191 -10.56 -17.89 -0.75
C LEU A 191 -11.58 -16.79 -0.42
N LYS A 192 -11.12 -15.68 0.15
CA LYS A 192 -11.99 -14.62 0.68
C LYS A 192 -12.47 -13.63 -0.40
N GLY A 193 -11.72 -13.48 -1.48
CA GLY A 193 -12.04 -12.58 -2.59
C GLY A 193 -12.75 -13.31 -3.72
N PHE A 194 -11.99 -14.00 -4.57
CA PHE A 194 -12.51 -14.60 -5.81
C PHE A 194 -13.57 -15.68 -5.56
N LEU A 195 -13.38 -16.55 -4.56
CA LEU A 195 -14.37 -17.56 -4.19
C LEU A 195 -15.44 -17.04 -3.23
N GLY A 196 -15.19 -15.91 -2.55
CA GLY A 196 -16.14 -15.30 -1.62
C GLY A 196 -16.42 -16.11 -0.35
N PHE A 197 -15.45 -16.90 0.13
CA PHE A 197 -15.61 -17.71 1.33
C PHE A 197 -15.73 -16.84 2.59
N VAL A 198 -16.83 -17.01 3.33
CA VAL A 198 -17.10 -16.31 4.60
C VAL A 198 -17.20 -17.35 5.72
N PRO A 199 -16.14 -17.56 6.52
CA PRO A 199 -16.21 -18.49 7.64
C PRO A 199 -17.26 -18.00 8.65
N ARG A 200 -18.07 -18.92 9.15
CA ARG A 200 -19.07 -18.70 10.18
C ARG A 200 -18.70 -19.57 11.38
N ALA A 201 -18.93 -19.06 12.60
CA ALA A 201 -18.93 -19.94 13.76
C ALA A 201 -20.14 -20.87 13.63
N ASP A 202 -19.90 -22.17 13.73
CA ASP A 202 -20.93 -23.18 13.98
C ASP A 202 -21.39 -23.16 15.45
#